data_AF-D5WTF1-F1
#
_entry.id   AF-D5WTF1-F1
#
_cell.length_a   1.000
_cell.length_b   1.000
_cell.length_c   1.000
_cell.angle_alpha   90.00
_cell.angle_beta   90.00
_cell.angle_gamma   90.00
#
_symmetry.space_group_name_H-M   'P 1'
#
loop_
_entity.id
_entity.type
_entity.pdbx_description
1 polymer ?
#
loop_
_entity_poly.entity_id
_entity_poly.type
_entity_poly.pdbx_seq_one_letter_code
_entity_poly.pdbx_strand_id
1 'polypeptide(L)'
;MGESGQGGVAEVFPDQMLTERLADPHTIDQLTRLLDKLDQVVFLLDVLEDFLRRGPELADSINDMVVLARQSFADAKGTMRWQNVLYAARRIQEFLDSPQVMSLTGSDVMDVRSIRVVGKMARAMIQASEDVSKGGPKRVGLVGLMRALGDPEVQPALNFVINFARNLSREFNHA
;
A
#
# COMPACT_ATOMS: atom_id res chain seq x y z
N MET A 1 -54.85 -50.66 9.48
CA MET A 1 -54.96 -49.38 10.23
C MET A 1 -53.68 -49.23 11.03
N GLY A 2 -52.80 -48.25 10.83
CA GLY A 2 -52.91 -47.05 10.02
C GLY A 2 -51.60 -46.69 9.32
N GLU A 3 -51.76 -45.91 8.26
CA GLU A 3 -50.73 -45.17 7.54
C GLU A 3 -50.24 -43.98 8.35
N SER A 4 -49.04 -43.48 7.98
CA SER A 4 -48.56 -42.08 7.89
C SER A 4 -47.03 -42.15 8.01
N GLY A 5 -46.24 -41.92 6.95
CA GLY A 5 -45.86 -40.59 6.47
C GLY A 5 -44.93 -39.93 7.49
N GLN A 6 -43.73 -39.40 7.20
CA GLN A 6 -43.20 -38.74 6.01
C GLN A 6 -41.79 -38.23 6.40
N GLY A 7 -40.94 -37.95 5.42
CA GLY A 7 -39.90 -36.92 5.58
C GLY A 7 -38.46 -37.43 5.57
N GLY A 8 -37.93 -37.60 4.35
CA GLY A 8 -36.50 -37.62 4.15
C GLY A 8 -35.87 -36.30 4.58
N VAL A 9 -34.84 -36.37 5.40
CA VAL A 9 -33.77 -35.38 5.44
C VAL A 9 -32.53 -36.12 4.95
N ALA A 10 -32.27 -36.02 3.66
CA ALA A 10 -30.98 -36.37 3.12
C ALA A 10 -29.99 -35.39 3.77
N GLU A 11 -29.24 -35.85 4.77
CA GLU A 11 -28.00 -35.23 5.17
C GLU A 11 -27.08 -35.27 3.94
N VAL A 12 -27.08 -34.19 3.17
CA VAL A 12 -26.08 -34.00 2.12
C VAL A 12 -24.76 -33.81 2.86
N PHE A 13 -23.99 -34.90 2.95
CA PHE A 13 -22.68 -34.89 3.56
C PHE A 13 -21.83 -33.80 2.88
N PRO A 14 -21.22 -32.86 3.65
CA PRO A 14 -20.38 -31.80 3.10
C PRO A 14 -19.31 -32.35 2.15
N ASP A 15 -18.79 -33.53 2.47
CA ASP A 15 -17.76 -34.22 1.69
C ASP A 15 -18.24 -34.63 0.30
N GLN A 16 -19.53 -34.99 0.14
CA GLN A 16 -20.08 -35.33 -1.18
C GLN A 16 -20.28 -34.07 -2.02
N MET A 17 -20.74 -32.98 -1.42
CA MET A 17 -20.92 -31.71 -2.12
C MET A 17 -19.57 -31.08 -2.50
N LEU A 18 -18.54 -31.23 -1.65
CA LEU A 18 -17.17 -30.87 -2.00
C LEU A 18 -16.60 -31.79 -3.08
N THR A 19 -16.82 -33.11 -3.00
CA THR A 19 -16.33 -34.06 -4.01
C THR A 19 -16.99 -33.81 -5.37
N GLU A 20 -18.28 -33.50 -5.40
CA GLU A 20 -19.04 -33.21 -6.61
C GLU A 20 -18.63 -31.85 -7.21
N ARG A 21 -18.35 -30.84 -6.38
CA ARG A 21 -17.77 -29.57 -6.85
C ARG A 21 -16.31 -29.71 -7.26
N LEU A 22 -15.50 -30.55 -6.61
CA LEU A 22 -14.11 -30.80 -6.99
C LEU A 22 -14.01 -31.69 -8.25
N ALA A 23 -15.06 -32.45 -8.57
CA ALA A 23 -15.17 -33.20 -9.82
C ALA A 23 -15.65 -32.33 -11.00
N ASP A 24 -16.17 -31.13 -10.73
CA ASP A 24 -16.56 -30.17 -11.77
C ASP A 24 -15.31 -29.59 -12.46
N PRO A 25 -15.13 -29.79 -13.79
CA PRO A 25 -14.01 -29.26 -14.55
C PRO A 25 -13.83 -27.75 -14.40
N HIS A 26 -14.92 -27.00 -14.23
CA HIS A 26 -14.87 -25.56 -14.05
C HIS A 26 -14.26 -25.17 -12.68
N THR A 27 -14.58 -25.93 -11.63
CA THR A 27 -14.03 -25.70 -10.28
C THR A 27 -12.55 -26.06 -10.22
N ILE A 28 -12.13 -27.14 -10.90
CA ILE A 28 -10.71 -27.49 -11.04
C ILE A 28 -9.94 -26.38 -11.78
N ASP A 29 -10.48 -25.82 -12.86
CA ASP A 29 -9.85 -24.73 -13.60
C ASP A 29 -9.71 -23.47 -12.73
N GLN A 30 -10.72 -23.13 -11.92
CA GLN A 30 -10.67 -22.02 -10.99
C GLN A 30 -9.66 -22.23 -9.85
N LEU A 31 -9.59 -23.44 -9.29
CA LEU A 31 -8.59 -23.81 -8.28
C LEU A 31 -7.18 -23.75 -8.86
N THR A 32 -6.98 -24.21 -10.09
CA THR A 32 -5.70 -24.17 -10.80
C THR A 32 -5.28 -22.71 -11.03
N ARG A 33 -6.18 -21.85 -11.50
CA ARG A 33 -5.90 -20.40 -11.65
C ARG A 33 -5.61 -19.70 -10.33
N LEU A 34 -6.21 -20.14 -9.23
CA LEU A 34 -5.93 -19.62 -7.89
C LEU A 34 -4.56 -20.10 -7.40
N LEU A 35 -4.22 -21.36 -7.65
CA LEU A 35 -2.89 -21.94 -7.36
C LEU A 35 -1.79 -21.25 -8.17
N ASP A 36 -2.00 -20.97 -9.45
CA ASP A 36 -1.06 -20.22 -10.29
C ASP A 36 -0.85 -18.76 -9.80
N LYS A 37 -1.86 -18.20 -9.13
CA LYS A 37 -1.76 -16.86 -8.51
C LYS A 37 -1.11 -16.91 -7.13
N LEU A 38 -1.10 -18.06 -6.45
CA LEU A 38 -0.47 -18.20 -5.13
C LEU A 38 1.05 -18.01 -5.23
N ASP A 39 1.69 -18.46 -6.30
CA ASP A 39 3.13 -18.21 -6.51
C ASP A 39 3.44 -16.71 -6.65
N GLN A 40 2.56 -15.94 -7.30
CA GLN A 40 2.68 -14.48 -7.38
C GLN A 40 2.44 -13.80 -6.03
N VAL A 41 1.53 -14.34 -5.21
CA VAL A 41 1.27 -13.85 -3.85
C VAL A 41 2.45 -14.15 -2.93
N VAL A 42 3.06 -15.33 -3.04
CA VAL A 42 4.27 -15.70 -2.30
C VAL A 42 5.43 -14.78 -2.67
N PHE A 43 5.64 -14.53 -3.96
CA PHE A 43 6.65 -13.57 -4.41
C PHE A 43 6.42 -12.14 -3.87
N LEU A 44 5.17 -11.67 -3.87
CA LEU A 44 4.84 -10.36 -3.30
C LEU A 44 5.06 -10.30 -1.78
N LEU A 45 4.79 -11.40 -1.08
CA LEU A 45 5.07 -11.52 0.34
C LEU A 45 6.57 -11.51 0.62
N ASP A 46 7.38 -12.17 -0.19
CA ASP A 46 8.85 -12.17 -0.06
C ASP A 46 9.43 -10.78 -0.32
N VAL A 47 8.96 -10.08 -1.37
CA VAL A 47 9.38 -8.70 -1.67
C VAL A 47 8.95 -7.74 -0.55
N LEU A 48 7.74 -7.92 -0.01
CA LEU A 48 7.26 -7.14 1.13
C LEU A 48 8.08 -7.44 2.39
N GLU A 49 8.45 -8.68 2.66
CA GLU A 49 9.29 -9.08 3.79
C GLU A 49 10.68 -8.45 3.68
N ASP A 50 11.30 -8.49 2.49
CA ASP A 50 12.61 -7.88 2.26
C ASP A 50 12.56 -6.34 2.35
N PHE A 51 11.46 -5.72 1.90
CA PHE A 51 11.23 -4.28 2.08
C PHE A 51 11.04 -3.90 3.55
N LEU A 52 10.23 -4.66 4.31
CA LEU A 52 10.02 -4.41 5.75
C LEU A 52 11.29 -4.63 6.56
N ARG A 53 12.11 -5.61 6.17
CA ARG A 53 13.40 -5.90 6.82
C ARG A 53 14.46 -4.83 6.57
N ARG A 54 14.45 -4.20 5.39
CA ARG A 54 15.35 -3.09 5.03
C ARG A 54 14.76 -1.71 5.31
N GLY A 55 13.47 -1.64 5.65
CA GLY A 55 12.72 -0.43 5.95
C GLY A 55 13.37 0.47 7.01
N PRO A 56 13.97 -0.07 8.09
CA PRO A 56 14.69 0.73 9.08
C PRO A 56 15.91 1.45 8.49
N GLU A 57 16.76 0.74 7.73
CA GLU A 57 17.94 1.34 7.08
C GLU A 57 17.53 2.39 6.03
N LEU A 58 16.44 2.15 5.29
CA LEU A 58 15.88 3.13 4.36
C LEU A 58 15.32 4.36 5.10
N ALA A 59 14.62 4.17 6.22
CA ALA A 59 14.08 5.26 7.03
C ALA A 59 15.21 6.12 7.64
N ASP A 60 16.27 5.48 8.13
CA ASP A 60 17.45 6.16 8.68
C ASP A 60 18.14 6.99 7.58
N SER A 61 18.34 6.44 6.38
CA SER A 61 18.94 7.18 5.26
C SER A 61 18.08 8.37 4.79
N ILE A 62 16.75 8.25 4.82
CA ILE A 62 15.83 9.34 4.51
C ILE A 62 15.88 10.41 5.60
N ASN A 63 15.92 10.01 6.87
CA ASN A 63 16.05 10.93 7.98
C ASN A 63 17.36 11.70 7.91
N ASP A 64 18.48 11.03 7.60
CA ASP A 64 19.79 11.66 7.39
C ASP A 64 19.76 12.66 6.23
N MET A 65 19.12 12.31 5.11
CA MET A 65 18.92 13.25 3.99
C MET A 65 18.07 14.47 4.38
N VAL A 66 17.01 14.27 5.16
CA VAL A 66 16.15 15.37 5.64
C VAL A 66 16.89 16.26 6.63
N VAL A 67 17.70 15.68 7.52
CA VAL A 67 18.55 16.42 8.47
C VAL A 67 19.60 17.22 7.72
N LEU A 68 20.30 16.62 6.75
CA LEU A 68 21.27 17.30 5.87
C LEU A 68 20.62 18.44 5.08
N ALA A 69 19.43 18.22 4.51
CA ALA A 69 18.68 19.25 3.82
C ALA A 69 18.33 20.41 4.78
N ARG A 70 17.77 20.10 5.96
CA ARG A 70 17.38 21.10 6.97
C ARG A 70 18.57 21.91 7.46
N GLN A 71 19.72 21.26 7.70
CA GLN A 71 20.96 21.92 8.10
C GLN A 71 21.48 22.83 6.99
N SER A 72 21.48 22.35 5.74
CA SER A 72 21.86 23.16 4.57
C SER A 72 20.98 24.41 4.42
N PHE A 73 19.67 24.29 4.70
CA PHE A 73 18.74 25.43 4.71
C PHE A 73 18.90 26.34 5.94
N ALA A 74 19.30 25.81 7.10
CA ALA A 74 19.55 26.58 8.31
C ALA A 74 20.85 27.39 8.21
N ASP A 75 21.92 26.80 7.66
CA ASP A 75 23.18 27.48 7.36
C ASP A 75 22.99 28.60 6.32
N ALA A 76 22.11 28.37 5.33
CA ALA A 76 21.71 29.40 4.37
C ALA A 76 20.92 30.57 5.01
N LYS A 77 20.25 30.35 6.14
CA LYS A 77 19.56 31.41 6.91
C LYS A 77 20.48 32.15 7.88
N GLY A 78 21.53 31.49 8.40
CA GLY A 78 22.47 32.09 9.36
C GLY A 78 23.52 33.01 8.71
N THR A 79 23.88 32.76 7.45
CA THR A 79 24.64 33.68 6.61
C THR A 79 23.98 33.71 5.24
N MET A 80 23.18 34.75 4.97
CA MET A 80 22.57 34.93 3.65
C MET A 80 23.64 35.31 2.63
N ARG A 81 24.45 34.32 2.20
CA ARG A 81 25.36 34.43 1.07
C ARG A 81 24.49 34.48 -0.18
N TRP A 82 24.23 35.69 -0.66
CA TRP A 82 23.49 35.94 -1.90
C TRP A 82 23.98 35.10 -3.10
N GLN A 83 25.25 34.71 -3.13
CA GLN A 83 25.79 33.77 -4.12
C GLN A 83 25.16 32.37 -4.08
N ASN A 84 24.89 31.83 -2.89
CA ASN A 84 24.30 30.50 -2.75
C ASN A 84 22.81 30.52 -3.10
N VAL A 85 22.11 31.61 -2.77
CA VAL A 85 20.71 31.83 -3.16
C VAL A 85 20.59 31.97 -4.68
N LEU A 86 21.48 32.73 -5.33
CA LEU A 86 21.50 32.86 -6.79
C LEU A 86 21.85 31.53 -7.48
N TYR A 87 22.77 30.75 -6.90
CA TYR A 87 23.12 29.42 -7.42
C TYR A 87 21.97 28.43 -7.27
N ALA A 88 21.34 28.37 -6.09
CA ALA A 88 20.16 27.55 -5.85
C ALA A 88 18.98 27.98 -6.72
N ALA A 89 18.77 29.30 -6.91
CA ALA A 89 17.74 29.82 -7.79
C ALA A 89 17.97 29.41 -9.25
N ARG A 90 19.20 29.50 -9.76
CA ARG A 90 19.53 29.00 -11.11
C ARG A 90 19.33 27.49 -11.22
N ARG A 91 19.75 26.72 -10.22
CA ARG A 91 19.59 25.25 -10.20
C ARG A 91 18.10 24.84 -10.19
N ILE A 92 17.29 25.54 -9.39
CA ILE A 92 15.84 25.33 -9.34
C ILE A 92 15.21 25.76 -10.67
N GLN A 93 15.66 26.87 -11.26
CA GLN A 93 15.17 27.33 -12.55
C GLN A 93 15.50 26.33 -13.68
N GLU A 94 16.74 25.84 -13.75
CA GLU A 94 17.15 24.79 -14.70
C GLU A 94 16.35 23.49 -14.50
N PHE A 95 16.01 23.14 -13.26
CA PHE A 95 15.17 21.99 -12.95
C PHE A 95 13.70 22.22 -13.36
N LEU A 96 13.15 23.40 -13.08
CA LEU A 96 11.78 23.78 -13.45
C LEU A 96 11.59 23.87 -14.97
N ASP A 97 12.62 24.35 -15.69
CA ASP A 97 12.64 24.42 -17.15
C ASP A 97 12.83 23.03 -17.81
N SER A 98 13.01 21.96 -17.03
CA SER A 98 13.11 20.62 -17.60
C SER A 98 11.76 20.16 -18.17
N PRO A 99 11.75 19.48 -19.35
CA PRO A 99 10.51 19.02 -19.98
C PRO A 99 9.66 18.11 -19.10
N GLN A 100 10.31 17.32 -18.23
CA GLN A 100 9.60 16.44 -17.29
C GLN A 100 8.88 17.26 -16.20
N VAL A 101 9.51 18.31 -15.68
CA VAL A 101 8.90 19.14 -14.64
C VAL A 101 7.79 20.03 -15.20
N MET A 102 7.91 20.51 -16.44
CA MET A 102 6.82 21.21 -17.13
C MET A 102 5.55 20.35 -17.22
N SER A 103 5.70 19.05 -17.50
CA SER A 103 4.58 18.11 -17.58
C SER A 103 3.91 17.83 -16.23
N LEU A 104 4.68 17.91 -15.13
CA LEU A 104 4.19 17.75 -13.76
C LEU A 104 3.59 19.04 -13.21
N THR A 105 4.09 20.20 -13.64
CA THR A 105 3.61 21.53 -13.24
C THR A 105 2.24 21.83 -13.86
N GLY A 106 2.00 21.33 -15.08
CA GLY A 106 0.69 21.36 -15.72
C GLY A 106 -0.30 20.30 -15.21
N SER A 107 0.13 19.41 -14.31
CA SER A 107 -0.72 18.35 -13.75
C SER A 107 -1.26 18.73 -12.36
N ASP A 108 -2.42 18.18 -12.01
CA ASP A 108 -3.04 18.34 -10.67
C ASP A 108 -2.17 17.78 -9.51
N VAL A 109 -1.00 17.20 -9.82
CA VAL A 109 -0.04 16.67 -8.84
C VAL A 109 0.57 17.78 -7.97
N MET A 110 0.71 19.01 -8.48
CA MET A 110 1.24 20.15 -7.73
C MET A 110 0.19 20.95 -6.94
N ASP A 111 -1.07 20.53 -6.93
CA ASP A 111 -2.11 21.19 -6.16
C ASP A 111 -1.87 21.07 -4.64
N VAL A 112 -2.28 22.09 -3.88
CA VAL A 112 -2.15 22.14 -2.43
C VAL A 112 -2.84 20.95 -1.75
N ARG A 113 -3.91 20.42 -2.36
CA ARG A 113 -4.61 19.22 -1.85
C ARG A 113 -3.76 17.96 -2.04
N SER A 114 -3.12 17.79 -3.19
CA SER A 114 -2.24 16.66 -3.51
C SER A 114 -1.03 16.63 -2.57
N ILE A 115 -0.37 17.76 -2.37
CA ILE A 115 0.75 17.91 -1.43
C ILE A 115 0.33 17.55 0.00
N ARG A 116 -0.89 17.90 0.42
CA ARG A 116 -1.41 17.59 1.75
C ARG A 116 -1.60 16.08 1.95
N VAL A 117 -2.05 15.35 0.94
CA VAL A 117 -2.20 13.89 0.99
C VAL A 117 -0.83 13.24 1.14
N VAL A 118 0.14 13.62 0.32
CA VAL A 118 1.53 13.14 0.41
C VAL A 118 2.11 13.41 1.80
N GLY A 119 1.90 14.62 2.34
CA GLY A 119 2.37 14.96 3.69
C GLY A 119 1.71 14.14 4.80
N LYS A 120 0.43 13.75 4.65
CA LYS A 120 -0.24 12.83 5.60
C LYS A 120 0.38 11.43 5.53
N MET A 121 0.63 10.92 4.34
CA MET A 121 1.26 9.61 4.13
C MET A 121 2.68 9.59 4.71
N ALA A 122 3.49 10.61 4.44
CA ALA A 122 4.83 10.73 4.98
C ALA A 122 4.84 10.69 6.52
N ARG A 123 3.96 11.47 7.18
CA ARG A 123 3.83 11.44 8.65
C ARG A 123 3.40 10.08 9.18
N ALA A 124 2.43 9.43 8.53
CA ALA A 124 1.96 8.11 8.94
C ALA A 124 3.08 7.06 8.81
N MET A 125 3.89 7.10 7.75
CA MET A 125 5.04 6.22 7.58
C MET A 125 6.12 6.44 8.65
N ILE A 126 6.45 7.71 8.95
CA ILE A 126 7.41 8.04 10.00
C ILE A 126 6.92 7.53 11.35
N GLN A 127 5.66 7.78 11.70
CA GLN A 127 5.06 7.30 12.95
C GLN A 127 5.05 5.77 13.02
N ALA A 128 4.64 5.08 11.95
CA ALA A 128 4.67 3.62 11.90
C ALA A 128 6.09 3.07 12.10
N SER A 129 7.10 3.70 11.50
CA SER A 129 8.50 3.30 11.69
C SER A 129 8.98 3.48 13.14
N GLU A 130 8.58 4.58 13.79
CA GLU A 130 8.90 4.82 15.19
C GLU A 130 8.19 3.82 16.11
N ASP A 131 6.93 3.49 15.83
CA ASP A 131 6.13 2.56 16.63
C ASP A 131 6.69 1.13 16.55
N VAL A 132 7.15 0.71 15.37
CA VAL A 132 7.85 -0.57 15.19
C VAL A 132 9.18 -0.58 15.93
N SER A 133 9.94 0.51 15.88
CA SER A 133 11.22 0.65 16.59
C SER A 133 11.07 0.67 18.13
N LYS A 134 10.03 1.31 18.67
CA LYS A 134 9.76 1.37 20.12
C LYS A 134 9.11 0.10 20.66
N GLY A 135 8.25 -0.55 19.88
CA GLY A 135 7.44 -1.70 20.30
C GLY A 135 8.04 -3.08 19.99
N GLY A 136 9.13 -3.13 19.21
CA GLY A 136 9.70 -4.36 18.68
C GLY A 136 8.81 -5.01 17.60
N PRO A 137 9.37 -5.87 16.72
CA PRO A 137 8.60 -6.50 15.65
C PRO A 137 7.55 -7.45 16.22
N LYS A 138 6.28 -7.03 16.22
CA LYS A 138 5.14 -7.91 16.52
C LYS A 138 4.93 -8.83 15.32
N ARG A 139 5.16 -10.12 15.48
CA ARG A 139 4.88 -11.12 14.45
C ARG A 139 3.36 -11.17 14.21
N VAL A 140 2.92 -10.71 13.05
CA VAL A 140 1.51 -10.80 12.63
C VAL A 140 1.35 -12.03 11.75
N GLY A 141 0.62 -13.05 12.22
CA GLY A 141 0.25 -14.21 11.41
C GLY A 141 -1.02 -13.99 10.59
N LEU A 142 -1.42 -14.98 9.77
CA LEU A 142 -2.62 -14.93 8.90
C LEU A 142 -3.91 -14.53 9.66
N VAL A 143 -4.10 -15.03 10.88
CA VAL A 143 -5.25 -14.68 11.74
C VAL A 143 -5.14 -13.24 12.26
N GLY A 144 -3.92 -12.77 12.55
CA GLY A 144 -3.66 -11.39 12.97
C GLY A 144 -3.97 -10.39 11.86
N LEU A 145 -3.64 -10.72 10.61
CA LEU A 145 -4.00 -9.95 9.42
C LEU A 145 -5.52 -9.87 9.25
N MET A 146 -6.22 -11.00 9.32
CA MET A 146 -7.68 -11.02 9.22
C MET A 146 -8.34 -10.18 10.32
N ARG A 147 -7.81 -10.23 11.54
CA ARG A 147 -8.29 -9.41 12.66
C ARG A 147 -8.01 -7.92 12.44
N ALA A 148 -6.83 -7.56 11.93
CA ALA A 148 -6.46 -6.18 11.63
C ALA A 148 -7.34 -5.58 10.52
N LEU A 149 -7.70 -6.37 9.50
CA LEU A 149 -8.63 -5.93 8.46
C LEU A 149 -10.05 -5.69 8.98
N GLY A 150 -10.44 -6.38 10.07
CA GLY A 150 -11.71 -6.17 10.77
C GLY A 150 -11.67 -5.02 11.77
N ASP A 151 -10.51 -4.44 12.06
CA ASP A 151 -10.34 -3.44 13.11
C ASP A 151 -11.00 -2.10 12.73
N PRO A 152 -11.89 -1.53 13.57
CA PRO A 152 -12.54 -0.24 13.30
C PRO A 152 -11.56 0.91 13.03
N GLU A 153 -10.34 0.86 13.58
CA GLU A 153 -9.32 1.88 13.32
C GLU A 153 -8.71 1.77 11.91
N VAL A 154 -8.70 0.57 11.33
CA VAL A 154 -8.13 0.29 9.99
C VAL A 154 -9.17 0.47 8.89
N GLN A 155 -10.46 0.31 9.19
CA GLN A 155 -11.57 0.44 8.23
C GLN A 155 -11.51 1.70 7.34
N PRO A 156 -11.23 2.92 7.86
CA PRO A 156 -11.14 4.12 7.02
C PRO A 156 -10.01 4.05 5.99
N ALA A 157 -8.86 3.48 6.36
CA ALA A 157 -7.72 3.32 5.46
C ALA A 157 -8.02 2.27 4.38
N LEU A 158 -8.64 1.14 4.76
CA LEU A 158 -9.09 0.13 3.81
C LEU A 158 -10.11 0.71 2.81
N ASN A 159 -11.08 1.48 3.30
CA ASN A 159 -12.06 2.15 2.46
C ASN A 159 -11.40 3.16 1.49
N PHE A 160 -10.38 3.89 1.94
CA PHE A 160 -9.59 4.75 1.06
C PHE A 160 -8.92 3.95 -0.06
N VAL A 161 -8.23 2.85 0.27
CA VAL A 161 -7.54 1.99 -0.72
C VAL A 161 -8.52 1.43 -1.75
N ILE A 162 -9.68 0.95 -1.32
CA ILE A 162 -10.73 0.44 -2.22
C ILE A 162 -11.23 1.54 -3.17
N ASN A 163 -11.52 2.73 -2.64
CA ASN A 163 -12.01 3.84 -3.48
C ASN A 163 -10.93 4.37 -4.41
N PHE A 164 -9.68 4.44 -3.96
CA PHE A 164 -8.53 4.76 -4.81
C PHE A 164 -8.42 3.79 -5.97
N ALA A 165 -8.41 2.48 -5.70
CA ALA A 165 -8.32 1.44 -6.73
C ALA A 165 -9.47 1.54 -7.76
N ARG A 166 -10.69 1.82 -7.30
CA ARG A 166 -11.85 2.03 -8.19
C ARG A 166 -11.69 3.25 -9.09
N ASN A 167 -11.21 4.37 -8.55
CA ASN A 167 -11.02 5.59 -9.33
C ASN A 167 -9.86 5.44 -10.33
N LEU A 168 -8.75 4.83 -9.89
CA LEU A 168 -7.59 4.55 -10.74
C LEU A 168 -7.94 3.60 -11.89
N SER A 169 -8.73 2.55 -11.63
CA SER A 169 -9.20 1.64 -12.68
C SER A 169 -10.06 2.34 -13.73
N ARG A 170 -10.80 3.38 -13.36
CA ARG A 170 -11.56 4.17 -14.35
C ARG A 170 -10.63 4.96 -15.24
N GLU A 171 -9.59 5.59 -14.70
CA GLU A 171 -8.61 6.33 -15.52
C GLU A 171 -7.92 5.42 -16.54
N PHE A 172 -7.51 4.21 -16.15
CA PHE A 172 -6.89 3.25 -17.09
C PHE A 172 -7.85 2.71 -18.16
N ASN A 173 -9.16 2.66 -17.88
CA ASN A 173 -10.15 2.22 -18.87
C ASN A 173 -10.57 3.34 -19.84
N HIS A 174 -10.23 4.60 -19.56
CA HIS A 174 -10.53 5.77 -20.41
C HIS A 174 -9.27 6.36 -21.08
N ALA A 175 -8.12 5.72 -20.91
CA ALA A 175 -6.84 6.03 -21.57
C ALA A 175 -6.58 5.04 -22.72
#